data_AF-A0A4Q1EV35-F1
#
_entry.id   AF-A0A4Q1EV35-F1
#
_cell.length_a   1.000
_cell.length_b   1.000
_cell.length_c   1.000
_cell.angle_alpha   90.00
_cell.angle_beta   90.00
_cell.angle_gamma   90.00
#
_symmetry.space_group_name_H-M   'P 1'
#
loop_
_entity.id
_entity.type
_entity.pdbx_description
1 polymer ?
#
loop_
_entity_poly.entity_id
_entity_poly.type
_entity_poly.pdbx_seq_one_letter_code
_entity_poly.pdbx_strand_id
1 'polypeptide(L)'
;MKTKSIGLLELGYRSGKDSITALNDVVDYALHAERLGYSRFWLAEHHYSHLKNLAFSNPDIVIAMIAGMTEKIRVGSAGTSVPSYSPYAVATNYKLINNIFNGRIDLGLSKGIPESNHTKNLLNPDILEKGTGVVFKENAQEIHELFYSEAERNEKEGILIPPYGGLIPDLWYLSSSLNNLDDAVSLHSNYCVSAFHGNGKFLDSFEGKKEEINRYREAFEKKNGFIPQTSLALAINLSEVNEIKSDADESEAFKILHLNFEELFELIEKLDEQLGVDEFILYDTEADSDKKIENAETISNHYNLQSIQHENAVR
;
A
#
# COMPACT_ATOMS: atom_id res chain seq x y z
N MET A 1 11.89 -4.56 24.59
CA MET A 1 11.39 -5.00 23.28
C MET A 1 11.10 -3.74 22.49
N LYS A 2 11.60 -3.63 21.25
CA LYS A 2 11.38 -2.46 20.40
C LYS A 2 9.99 -2.60 19.79
N THR A 3 9.10 -1.64 20.03
CA THR A 3 7.72 -1.65 19.52
C THR A 3 7.66 -0.81 18.26
N LYS A 4 7.58 -1.46 17.09
CA LYS A 4 7.37 -0.79 15.81
C LYS A 4 6.19 -1.42 15.09
N SER A 5 5.33 -0.59 14.50
CA SER A 5 4.24 -1.09 13.64
C SER A 5 4.83 -1.61 12.34
N ILE A 6 4.45 -2.84 11.97
CA ILE A 6 4.89 -3.49 10.73
C ILE A 6 3.66 -3.93 9.95
N GLY A 7 3.57 -3.51 8.70
CA GLY A 7 2.61 -3.98 7.71
C GLY A 7 3.28 -4.84 6.64
N LEU A 8 2.46 -5.51 5.83
CA LEU A 8 2.91 -6.34 4.73
C LEU A 8 2.39 -5.80 3.40
N LEU A 9 3.18 -5.98 2.34
CA LEU A 9 2.81 -5.71 0.95
C LEU A 9 2.95 -6.99 0.14
N GLU A 10 1.91 -7.32 -0.63
CA GLU A 10 1.85 -8.50 -1.48
C GLU A 10 1.54 -8.13 -2.93
N LEU A 11 2.36 -8.64 -3.85
CA LEU A 11 2.27 -8.40 -5.29
C LEU A 11 1.59 -9.55 -6.04
N GLY A 12 1.32 -10.68 -5.38
CA GLY A 12 0.60 -11.82 -5.94
C GLY A 12 1.46 -12.81 -6.72
N TYR A 13 2.78 -12.79 -6.56
CA TYR A 13 3.71 -13.72 -7.21
C TYR A 13 3.99 -14.95 -6.33
N ARG A 14 3.91 -16.15 -6.90
CA ARG A 14 4.27 -17.43 -6.25
C ARG A 14 4.98 -18.35 -7.25
N SER A 15 6.01 -19.07 -6.78
CA SER A 15 6.86 -19.89 -7.65
C SER A 15 6.12 -21.15 -8.13
N GLY A 16 6.18 -21.42 -9.44
CA GLY A 16 5.73 -22.69 -10.04
C GLY A 16 4.23 -23.01 -9.94
N LYS A 17 3.40 -22.06 -9.48
CA LYS A 17 1.96 -22.23 -9.24
C LYS A 17 1.13 -21.55 -10.34
N ASP A 18 -0.09 -22.02 -10.55
CA ASP A 18 -1.10 -21.30 -11.33
C ASP A 18 -1.71 -20.14 -10.52
N SER A 19 -2.37 -19.21 -11.21
CA SER A 19 -2.93 -17.99 -10.58
C SER A 19 -3.92 -18.27 -9.45
N ILE A 20 -4.73 -19.33 -9.52
CA ILE A 20 -5.71 -19.64 -8.48
C ILE A 20 -5.01 -20.19 -7.24
N THR A 21 -4.04 -21.08 -7.43
CA THR A 21 -3.21 -21.56 -6.33
C THR A 21 -2.45 -20.40 -5.68
N ALA A 22 -1.87 -19.50 -6.48
CA ALA A 22 -1.18 -18.30 -5.97
C ALA A 22 -2.13 -17.36 -5.19
N LEU A 23 -3.37 -17.18 -5.66
CA LEU A 23 -4.39 -16.41 -4.95
C LEU A 23 -4.73 -17.03 -3.59
N ASN A 24 -4.87 -18.35 -3.51
CA ASN A 24 -5.11 -19.03 -2.24
C ASN A 24 -3.95 -18.82 -1.27
N ASP A 25 -2.71 -18.89 -1.73
CA ASP A 25 -1.53 -18.62 -0.90
C ASP A 25 -1.49 -17.17 -0.40
N VAL A 26 -1.90 -16.20 -1.22
CA VAL A 26 -2.00 -14.79 -0.82
C VAL A 26 -3.04 -14.61 0.30
N VAL A 27 -4.19 -15.24 0.15
CA VAL A 27 -5.25 -15.20 1.18
C VAL A 27 -4.75 -15.84 2.46
N ASP A 28 -4.17 -17.04 2.39
CA ASP A 28 -3.66 -17.72 3.58
C ASP A 28 -2.56 -16.92 4.28
N TYR A 29 -1.68 -16.26 3.52
CA TYR A 29 -0.67 -15.37 4.07
C TYR A 29 -1.29 -14.19 4.83
N ALA A 30 -2.36 -13.58 4.30
CA ALA A 30 -3.07 -12.51 4.99
C ALA A 30 -3.73 -12.97 6.31
N LEU A 31 -4.25 -14.19 6.35
CA LEU A 31 -4.81 -14.77 7.58
C LEU A 31 -3.72 -15.04 8.63
N HIS A 32 -2.54 -15.48 8.20
CA HIS A 32 -1.38 -15.60 9.08
C HIS A 32 -0.93 -14.23 9.59
N ALA A 33 -0.85 -13.22 8.71
CA ALA A 33 -0.47 -11.86 9.07
C ALA A 33 -1.36 -11.28 10.18
N GLU A 34 -2.67 -11.49 10.10
CA GLU A 34 -3.58 -11.09 11.18
C GLU A 34 -3.26 -11.80 12.51
N ARG A 35 -3.12 -13.14 12.49
CA ARG A 35 -2.78 -13.92 13.70
C ARG A 35 -1.45 -13.49 14.31
N LEU A 36 -0.52 -13.05 13.47
CA LEU A 36 0.81 -12.58 13.86
C LEU A 36 0.83 -11.11 14.29
N GLY A 37 -0.31 -10.41 14.26
CA GLY A 37 -0.41 -9.07 14.81
C GLY A 37 0.06 -7.95 13.88
N TYR A 38 0.27 -8.22 12.59
CA TYR A 38 0.62 -7.17 11.62
C TYR A 38 -0.47 -6.10 11.57
N SER A 39 -0.06 -4.84 11.34
CA SER A 39 -0.98 -3.69 11.34
C SER A 39 -1.82 -3.60 10.07
N ARG A 40 -1.24 -3.97 8.93
CA ARG A 40 -1.94 -3.99 7.65
C ARG A 40 -1.42 -5.03 6.67
N PHE A 41 -2.27 -5.41 5.72
CA PHE A 41 -1.96 -6.25 4.58
C PHE A 41 -2.39 -5.55 3.30
N TRP A 42 -1.42 -5.07 2.54
CA TRP A 42 -1.64 -4.34 1.29
C TRP A 42 -1.41 -5.20 0.06
N LEU A 43 -2.23 -4.95 -0.95
CA LEU A 43 -2.19 -5.62 -2.24
C LEU A 43 -1.81 -4.61 -3.33
N ALA A 44 -0.78 -4.90 -4.11
CA ALA A 44 -0.38 -4.05 -5.22
C ALA A 44 -1.23 -4.32 -6.47
N GLU A 45 -1.41 -3.31 -7.32
CA GLU A 45 -2.07 -3.48 -8.61
C GLU A 45 -1.06 -3.52 -9.74
N HIS A 46 -0.95 -4.67 -10.41
CA HIS A 46 -0.06 -4.82 -11.56
C HIS A 46 -0.76 -5.51 -12.74
N HIS A 47 -0.55 -4.93 -13.93
CA HIS A 47 -1.06 -5.44 -15.20
C HIS A 47 0.11 -5.86 -16.10
N TYR A 48 0.86 -6.87 -15.64
CA TYR A 48 2.00 -7.40 -16.36
C TYR A 48 1.57 -8.32 -17.49
N SER A 49 2.04 -8.03 -18.69
CA SER A 49 1.66 -8.81 -19.89
C SER A 49 2.44 -10.13 -20.03
N HIS A 50 3.57 -10.24 -19.36
CA HIS A 50 4.51 -11.36 -19.47
C HIS A 50 4.36 -12.37 -18.31
N LEU A 51 3.82 -11.98 -17.15
CA LEU A 51 3.55 -12.88 -16.02
C LEU A 51 2.19 -13.56 -16.15
N LYS A 52 2.20 -14.84 -16.50
CA LYS A 52 0.97 -15.64 -16.71
C LYS A 52 0.37 -16.24 -15.44
N ASN A 53 1.13 -16.23 -14.35
CA ASN A 53 0.78 -16.86 -13.09
C ASN A 53 0.57 -15.86 -11.94
N LEU A 54 0.39 -14.58 -12.25
CA LEU A 54 0.05 -13.58 -11.26
C LEU A 54 -1.31 -13.92 -10.62
N ALA A 55 -1.40 -13.84 -9.29
CA ALA A 55 -2.61 -14.19 -8.55
C ALA A 55 -3.81 -13.28 -8.90
N PHE A 56 -3.55 -11.98 -9.10
CA PHE A 56 -4.56 -10.97 -9.40
C PHE A 56 -3.93 -9.75 -10.07
N SER A 57 -4.73 -9.03 -10.85
CA SER A 57 -4.40 -7.69 -11.37
C SER A 57 -5.40 -6.61 -10.93
N ASN A 58 -6.46 -7.02 -10.21
CA ASN A 58 -7.44 -6.12 -9.61
C ASN A 58 -7.55 -6.46 -8.12
N PRO A 59 -6.92 -5.67 -7.24
CA PRO A 59 -6.89 -5.98 -5.82
C PRO A 59 -8.23 -5.76 -5.12
N ASP A 60 -9.16 -4.94 -5.64
CA ASP A 60 -10.40 -4.56 -4.95
C ASP A 60 -11.22 -5.77 -4.47
N ILE A 61 -11.34 -6.79 -5.32
CA ILE A 61 -12.08 -8.03 -5.00
C ILE A 61 -11.33 -8.84 -3.94
N VAL A 62 -10.00 -8.92 -4.04
CA VAL A 62 -9.16 -9.67 -3.11
C VAL A 62 -9.13 -8.97 -1.74
N ILE A 63 -9.10 -7.64 -1.71
CA ILE A 63 -9.25 -6.81 -0.50
C ILE A 63 -10.56 -7.17 0.21
N ALA A 64 -11.69 -7.15 -0.50
CA ALA A 64 -12.98 -7.48 0.09
C ALA A 64 -13.04 -8.92 0.63
N MET A 65 -12.44 -9.87 -0.08
CA MET A 65 -12.35 -11.26 0.34
C MET A 65 -11.53 -11.42 1.63
N ILE A 66 -10.32 -10.86 1.68
CA ILE A 66 -9.46 -10.92 2.87
C ILE A 66 -10.10 -10.17 4.05
N ALA A 67 -10.68 -9.00 3.82
CA ALA A 67 -11.35 -8.22 4.85
C ALA A 67 -12.56 -8.97 5.46
N GLY A 68 -13.25 -9.79 4.67
CA GLY A 68 -14.32 -10.67 5.15
C GLY A 68 -13.86 -11.93 5.88
N MET A 69 -12.59 -12.28 5.77
CA MET A 69 -11.97 -13.43 6.45
C MET A 69 -11.07 -13.02 7.62
N THR A 70 -10.99 -11.73 7.91
CA THR A 70 -10.17 -11.13 8.98
C THR A 70 -10.99 -10.18 9.83
N GLU A 71 -10.57 -9.90 11.06
CA GLU A 71 -11.35 -9.10 12.02
C GLU A 71 -10.72 -7.75 12.37
N LYS A 72 -9.39 -7.65 12.35
CA LYS A 72 -8.62 -6.54 12.94
C LYS A 72 -7.60 -5.92 11.99
N ILE A 73 -6.89 -6.74 11.21
CA ILE A 73 -5.82 -6.23 10.34
C ILE A 73 -6.40 -5.22 9.33
N ARG A 74 -5.73 -4.11 9.03
CA ARG A 74 -6.18 -3.25 7.93
C ARG A 74 -5.88 -3.93 6.60
N VAL A 75 -6.78 -3.80 5.62
CA VAL A 75 -6.61 -4.40 4.30
C VAL A 75 -6.81 -3.33 3.25
N GLY A 76 -5.98 -3.28 2.21
CA GLY A 76 -6.13 -2.24 1.21
C GLY A 76 -5.20 -2.36 0.02
N SER A 77 -5.24 -1.34 -0.83
CA SER A 77 -4.39 -1.26 -2.01
C SER A 77 -3.09 -0.51 -1.72
N ALA A 78 -1.99 -0.96 -2.32
CA ALA A 78 -0.73 -0.22 -2.37
C ALA A 78 -0.07 -0.33 -3.76
N GLY A 79 -0.67 0.24 -4.82
CA GLY A 79 -1.84 1.10 -4.82
C GLY A 79 -2.68 0.96 -6.08
N THR A 80 -3.93 1.40 -5.97
CA THR A 80 -4.88 1.48 -7.09
C THR A 80 -4.32 2.35 -8.20
N SER A 81 -4.40 1.86 -9.43
CA SER A 81 -4.02 2.59 -10.65
C SER A 81 -5.04 3.70 -10.93
N VAL A 82 -4.99 4.78 -10.14
CA VAL A 82 -5.95 5.91 -10.20
C VAL A 82 -6.15 6.47 -11.61
N PRO A 83 -5.13 6.57 -12.49
CA PRO A 83 -5.34 7.04 -13.86
C PRO A 83 -6.18 6.07 -14.71
N SER A 84 -6.23 4.78 -14.36
CA SER A 84 -6.89 3.73 -15.15
C SER A 84 -8.37 3.59 -14.92
N TYR A 85 -8.93 4.16 -13.85
CA TYR A 85 -10.31 3.94 -13.45
C TYR A 85 -11.10 5.24 -13.31
N SER A 86 -12.42 5.11 -13.45
CA SER A 86 -13.34 6.20 -13.10
C SER A 86 -13.20 6.54 -11.61
N PRO A 87 -12.98 7.83 -11.25
CA PRO A 87 -12.97 8.29 -9.86
C PRO A 87 -14.20 7.84 -9.06
N TYR A 88 -15.37 7.90 -9.70
CA TYR A 88 -16.63 7.49 -9.08
C TYR A 88 -16.69 5.99 -8.77
N ALA A 89 -16.15 5.15 -9.66
CA ALA A 89 -16.09 3.71 -9.44
C ALA A 89 -15.16 3.37 -8.27
N VAL A 90 -13.96 3.99 -8.22
CA VAL A 90 -13.03 3.83 -7.10
C VAL A 90 -13.66 4.28 -5.79
N ALA A 91 -14.26 5.47 -5.76
CA ALA A 91 -14.90 6.00 -4.56
C ALA A 91 -16.05 5.10 -4.06
N THR A 92 -16.90 4.62 -4.98
CA THR A 92 -18.03 3.75 -4.63
C THR A 92 -17.57 2.40 -4.09
N ASN A 93 -16.60 1.76 -4.74
CA ASN A 93 -16.06 0.47 -4.29
C ASN A 93 -15.48 0.59 -2.89
N TYR A 94 -14.54 1.53 -2.69
CA TYR A 94 -13.81 1.64 -1.44
C TYR A 94 -14.68 2.16 -0.29
N LYS A 95 -15.64 3.06 -0.54
CA LYS A 95 -16.60 3.48 0.50
C LYS A 95 -17.46 2.32 0.95
N LEU A 96 -17.98 1.52 0.01
CA LEU A 96 -18.83 0.38 0.35
C LEU A 96 -18.08 -0.65 1.20
N ILE A 97 -16.92 -1.13 0.74
CA ILE A 97 -16.15 -2.14 1.48
C ILE A 97 -15.68 -1.60 2.84
N ASN A 98 -15.31 -0.32 2.93
CA ASN A 98 -14.89 0.28 4.19
C ASN A 98 -16.02 0.31 5.24
N ASN A 99 -17.26 0.54 4.80
CA ASN A 99 -18.41 0.47 5.70
C ASN A 99 -18.78 -0.97 6.08
N ILE A 100 -18.67 -1.92 5.16
CA ILE A 100 -18.92 -3.34 5.45
C ILE A 100 -17.92 -3.86 6.50
N PHE A 101 -16.67 -3.41 6.43
CA PHE A 101 -15.57 -3.87 7.29
C PHE A 101 -15.13 -2.84 8.34
N ASN A 102 -16.07 -2.01 8.81
CA ASN A 102 -15.93 -1.13 9.97
C ASN A 102 -14.67 -0.23 9.98
N GLY A 103 -14.37 0.42 8.85
CA GLY A 103 -13.30 1.43 8.80
C GLY A 103 -11.88 0.87 8.67
N ARG A 104 -11.72 -0.41 8.32
CA ARG A 104 -10.41 -1.09 8.21
C ARG A 104 -9.82 -1.11 6.80
N ILE A 105 -10.35 -0.33 5.87
CA ILE A 105 -9.91 -0.35 4.47
C ILE A 105 -9.00 0.83 4.16
N ASP A 106 -7.86 0.54 3.54
CA ASP A 106 -6.94 1.53 2.99
C ASP A 106 -7.09 1.64 1.46
N LEU A 107 -7.09 2.87 0.94
CA LEU A 107 -7.04 3.18 -0.48
C LEU A 107 -5.72 3.86 -0.83
N GLY A 108 -4.81 3.10 -1.45
CA GLY A 108 -3.54 3.62 -1.97
C GLY A 108 -3.73 4.30 -3.32
N LEU A 109 -3.45 5.59 -3.39
CA LEU A 109 -3.46 6.40 -4.61
C LEU A 109 -2.11 6.28 -5.31
N SER A 110 -2.07 5.55 -6.44
CA SER A 110 -0.85 5.34 -7.24
C SER A 110 -0.93 5.98 -8.62
N LYS A 111 0.24 6.38 -9.13
CA LYS A 111 0.45 6.81 -10.53
C LYS A 111 0.82 5.64 -11.46
N GLY A 112 0.90 4.41 -10.92
CA GLY A 112 1.12 3.20 -11.70
C GLY A 112 0.11 3.09 -12.83
N ILE A 113 0.51 2.49 -13.94
CA ILE A 113 -0.34 2.23 -15.12
C ILE A 113 0.08 0.90 -15.74
N PRO A 114 -0.82 0.22 -16.47
CA PRO A 114 -0.46 -0.98 -17.22
C PRO A 114 0.72 -0.75 -18.16
N GLU A 115 1.55 -1.77 -18.43
CA GLU A 115 2.69 -1.63 -19.35
C GLU A 115 2.22 -1.34 -20.79
N SER A 116 1.25 -2.12 -21.24
CA SER A 116 0.74 -2.12 -22.62
C SER A 116 -0.06 -0.85 -22.91
N ASN A 117 0.35 -0.09 -23.93
CA ASN A 117 -0.43 1.05 -24.42
C ASN A 117 -1.83 0.64 -24.88
N HIS A 118 -2.00 -0.59 -25.39
CA HIS A 118 -3.33 -1.08 -25.73
C HIS A 118 -4.21 -1.23 -24.49
N THR A 119 -3.67 -1.80 -23.41
CA THR A 119 -4.39 -1.91 -22.13
C THR A 119 -4.68 -0.53 -21.53
N LYS A 120 -3.72 0.40 -21.56
CA LYS A 120 -3.95 1.80 -21.15
C LYS A 120 -5.13 2.41 -21.91
N ASN A 121 -5.16 2.26 -23.23
CA ASN A 121 -6.23 2.79 -24.07
C ASN A 121 -7.60 2.14 -23.81
N LEU A 122 -7.64 0.84 -23.46
CA LEU A 122 -8.87 0.15 -23.10
C LEU A 122 -9.43 0.61 -21.74
N LEU A 123 -8.55 0.91 -20.78
CA LEU A 123 -8.93 1.36 -19.45
C LEU A 123 -9.29 2.86 -19.44
N ASN A 124 -8.39 3.69 -19.95
CA ASN A 124 -8.58 5.12 -20.05
C ASN A 124 -7.67 5.74 -21.14
N PRO A 125 -8.22 6.16 -22.29
CA PRO A 125 -7.44 6.76 -23.37
C PRO A 125 -6.73 8.06 -22.96
N ASP A 126 -7.28 8.80 -21.98
CA ASP A 126 -6.70 10.06 -21.48
C ASP A 126 -5.27 9.86 -20.92
N ILE A 127 -4.91 8.66 -20.46
CA ILE A 127 -3.55 8.36 -20.00
C ILE A 127 -2.53 8.65 -21.10
N LEU A 128 -2.87 8.30 -22.35
CA LEU A 128 -2.00 8.49 -23.52
C LEU A 128 -2.13 9.90 -24.10
N GLU A 129 -3.32 10.50 -24.02
CA GLU A 129 -3.59 11.81 -24.63
C GLU A 129 -3.15 12.99 -23.76
N LYS A 130 -3.45 12.97 -22.45
CA LYS A 130 -3.14 14.04 -21.48
C LYS A 130 -1.87 13.77 -20.68
N GLY A 131 -1.50 12.50 -20.55
CA GLY A 131 -0.37 12.04 -19.76
C GLY A 131 -0.75 11.67 -18.31
N THR A 132 -0.12 10.61 -17.81
CA THR A 132 -0.42 9.97 -16.52
C THR A 132 -0.48 10.92 -15.33
N GLY A 133 0.45 11.88 -15.24
CA GLY A 133 0.52 12.79 -14.10
C GLY A 133 -0.66 13.77 -14.03
N VAL A 134 -1.17 14.21 -15.18
CA VAL A 134 -2.34 15.09 -15.27
C VAL A 134 -3.59 14.32 -14.89
N VAL A 135 -3.81 13.16 -15.53
CA VAL A 135 -4.97 12.29 -15.25
C VAL A 135 -4.98 11.84 -13.79
N PHE A 136 -3.83 11.48 -13.23
CA PHE A 136 -3.73 11.14 -11.81
C PHE A 136 -4.22 12.29 -10.91
N LYS A 137 -3.76 13.52 -11.17
CA LYS A 137 -4.10 14.67 -10.34
C LYS A 137 -5.59 14.99 -10.41
N GLU A 138 -6.16 14.98 -11.62
CA GLU A 138 -7.60 15.17 -11.84
C GLU A 138 -8.42 14.10 -11.12
N ASN A 139 -8.08 12.82 -11.33
CA ASN A 139 -8.82 11.70 -10.75
C ASN A 139 -8.68 11.62 -9.23
N ALA A 140 -7.49 11.86 -8.67
CA ALA A 140 -7.28 11.84 -7.23
C ALA A 140 -8.05 12.97 -6.52
N GLN A 141 -8.09 14.16 -7.12
CA GLN A 141 -8.88 15.28 -6.61
C GLN A 141 -10.38 14.96 -6.65
N GLU A 142 -10.86 14.36 -7.74
CA GLU A 142 -12.27 13.94 -7.85
C GLU A 142 -12.63 12.88 -6.80
N ILE A 143 -11.78 11.87 -6.57
CA ILE A 143 -11.97 10.88 -5.50
C ILE A 143 -12.06 11.58 -4.13
N HIS A 144 -11.15 12.51 -3.85
CA HIS A 144 -11.17 13.29 -2.63
C HIS A 144 -12.49 14.06 -2.46
N GLU A 145 -12.93 14.79 -3.48
CA GLU A 145 -14.17 15.58 -3.41
C GLU A 145 -15.42 14.70 -3.25
N LEU A 146 -15.46 13.52 -3.89
CA LEU A 146 -16.54 12.55 -3.72
C LEU A 146 -16.65 12.05 -2.28
N PHE A 147 -15.54 11.96 -1.55
CA PHE A 147 -15.54 11.55 -0.14
C PHE A 147 -15.83 12.70 0.83
N TYR A 148 -15.22 13.85 0.62
CA TYR A 148 -15.20 14.93 1.63
C TYR A 148 -16.24 16.03 1.39
N SER A 149 -16.88 16.07 0.21
CA SER A 149 -17.90 17.06 -0.14
C SER A 149 -19.27 16.44 -0.39
N GLU A 150 -19.56 15.27 0.18
CA GLU A 150 -20.75 14.44 -0.13
C GLU A 150 -22.08 15.22 -0.10
N ALA A 151 -22.32 16.05 0.93
CA ALA A 151 -23.55 16.82 1.05
C ALA A 151 -23.71 17.86 -0.08
N GLU A 152 -22.64 18.59 -0.39
CA GLU A 152 -22.62 19.60 -1.45
C GLU A 152 -22.78 18.96 -2.83
N ARG A 153 -22.06 17.87 -3.10
CA ARG A 153 -22.13 17.11 -4.36
C ARG A 153 -23.54 16.54 -4.58
N ASN A 154 -24.19 16.05 -3.52
CA ASN A 154 -25.58 15.58 -3.60
C ASN A 154 -26.54 16.73 -3.95
N GLU A 155 -26.43 17.88 -3.28
CA GLU A 155 -27.30 19.03 -3.52
C GLU A 155 -27.14 19.63 -4.92
N LYS A 156 -25.89 19.82 -5.37
CA LYS A 156 -25.59 20.55 -6.61
C LYS A 156 -25.58 19.67 -7.85
N GLU A 157 -25.12 18.43 -7.72
CA GLU A 157 -24.85 17.54 -8.86
C GLU A 157 -25.71 16.27 -8.84
N GLY A 158 -26.47 16.02 -7.76
CA GLY A 158 -27.25 14.79 -7.60
C GLY A 158 -26.38 13.54 -7.41
N ILE A 159 -25.13 13.71 -7.00
CA ILE A 159 -24.18 12.62 -6.79
C ILE A 159 -24.24 12.17 -5.34
N LEU A 160 -24.52 10.87 -5.15
CA LEU A 160 -24.63 10.24 -3.84
C LEU A 160 -23.93 8.88 -3.88
N ILE A 161 -22.97 8.66 -2.96
CA ILE A 161 -22.29 7.36 -2.83
C ILE A 161 -22.75 6.70 -1.51
N PRO A 162 -23.61 5.67 -1.57
CA PRO A 162 -24.03 4.96 -0.38
C PRO A 162 -22.88 4.24 0.35
N PRO A 163 -22.94 4.10 1.69
CA PRO A 163 -23.93 4.72 2.58
C PRO A 163 -23.65 6.21 2.80
N TYR A 164 -24.68 7.05 2.72
CA TYR A 164 -24.58 8.50 2.97
C TYR A 164 -24.14 8.80 4.40
N GLY A 165 -23.15 9.67 4.57
CA GLY A 165 -22.55 9.96 5.88
C GLY A 165 -21.82 8.76 6.51
N GLY A 166 -21.59 7.69 5.74
CA GLY A 166 -20.82 6.53 6.17
C GLY A 166 -19.31 6.79 6.22
N LEU A 167 -18.57 5.79 6.68
CA LEU A 167 -17.12 5.84 6.79
C LEU A 167 -16.46 5.91 5.41
N ILE A 168 -15.40 6.70 5.29
CA ILE A 168 -14.52 6.73 4.11
C ILE A 168 -13.22 5.98 4.41
N PRO A 169 -12.59 5.33 3.41
CA PRO A 169 -11.33 4.62 3.62
C PRO A 169 -10.20 5.59 4.00
N ASP A 170 -9.15 5.07 4.64
CA ASP A 170 -7.94 5.85 4.83
C ASP A 170 -7.23 6.01 3.47
N LEU A 171 -7.01 7.25 3.06
CA LEU A 171 -6.29 7.56 1.83
C LEU A 171 -4.79 7.50 2.08
N TRP A 172 -4.06 6.88 1.15
CA TRP A 172 -2.60 6.79 1.17
C TRP A 172 -2.01 7.31 -0.13
N TYR A 173 -1.24 8.39 -0.08
CA TYR A 173 -0.51 8.89 -1.23
C TYR A 173 0.78 8.08 -1.35
N LEU A 174 0.92 7.36 -2.46
CA LEU A 174 2.08 6.49 -2.68
C LEU A 174 3.08 7.17 -3.61
N SER A 175 4.34 7.18 -3.20
CA SER A 175 5.42 7.75 -4.01
C SER A 175 6.74 7.02 -3.80
N SER A 176 7.62 7.06 -4.78
CA SER A 176 8.99 6.53 -4.66
C SER A 176 9.95 7.49 -3.96
N SER A 177 9.49 8.69 -3.58
CA SER A 177 10.27 9.69 -2.85
C SER A 177 9.34 10.66 -2.10
N LEU A 178 9.92 11.54 -1.28
CA LEU A 178 9.18 12.63 -0.63
C LEU A 178 8.96 13.78 -1.61
N ASN A 179 7.91 13.66 -2.45
CA ASN A 179 7.57 14.63 -3.48
C ASN A 179 6.07 14.89 -3.49
N ASN A 180 5.62 16.01 -4.05
CA ASN A 180 4.19 16.35 -4.12
C ASN A 180 3.49 16.28 -2.74
N LEU A 181 4.20 16.63 -1.66
CA LEU A 181 3.66 16.57 -0.30
C LEU A 181 2.44 17.49 -0.13
N ASP A 182 2.44 18.65 -0.81
CA ASP A 182 1.30 19.58 -0.81
C ASP A 182 0.05 18.99 -1.49
N ASP A 183 0.23 18.12 -2.50
CA ASP A 183 -0.89 17.39 -3.11
C ASP A 183 -1.46 16.40 -2.07
N ALA A 184 -0.61 15.62 -1.38
CA ALA A 184 -1.05 14.69 -0.32
C ALA A 184 -1.77 15.40 0.84
N VAL A 185 -1.27 16.56 1.27
CA VAL A 185 -1.93 17.44 2.25
C VAL A 185 -3.32 17.86 1.79
N SER A 186 -3.48 18.18 0.50
CA SER A 186 -4.75 18.60 -0.07
C SER A 186 -5.75 17.47 -0.23
N LEU A 187 -5.27 16.26 -0.50
CA LEU A 187 -6.09 15.07 -0.65
C LEU A 187 -6.55 14.45 0.68
N HIS A 188 -6.19 15.04 1.83
CA HIS A 188 -6.41 14.43 3.16
C HIS A 188 -5.84 13.01 3.24
N SER A 189 -4.66 12.81 2.66
CA SER A 189 -4.06 11.50 2.50
C SER A 189 -2.87 11.33 3.44
N ASN A 190 -2.77 10.15 4.08
CA ASN A 190 -1.53 9.63 4.67
C ASN A 190 -0.44 9.50 3.59
N TYR A 191 0.81 9.22 3.98
CA TYR A 191 1.91 9.17 3.02
C TYR A 191 2.76 7.91 3.15
N CYS A 192 2.94 7.17 2.06
CA CYS A 192 3.86 6.04 2.01
C CYS A 192 4.95 6.30 0.97
N VAL A 193 6.21 6.19 1.42
CA VAL A 193 7.36 6.15 0.51
C VAL A 193 7.68 4.69 0.19
N SER A 194 7.68 4.32 -1.08
CA SER A 194 8.29 3.06 -1.52
C SER A 194 9.77 3.25 -1.79
N ALA A 195 10.59 2.69 -0.89
CA ALA A 195 12.04 2.86 -0.93
C ALA A 195 12.74 1.94 -1.95
N PHE A 196 12.03 0.95 -2.51
CA PHE A 196 12.58 0.00 -3.45
C PHE A 196 12.40 0.43 -4.91
N HIS A 197 11.45 1.32 -5.23
CA HIS A 197 11.29 1.84 -6.59
C HIS A 197 12.44 2.76 -7.01
N GLY A 198 12.63 2.91 -8.33
CA GLY A 198 13.60 3.84 -8.90
C GLY A 198 15.05 3.46 -8.60
N ASN A 199 15.36 2.16 -8.57
CA ASN A 199 16.64 1.59 -8.15
C ASN A 199 17.02 1.91 -6.70
N GLY A 200 16.00 2.13 -5.86
CA GLY A 200 16.17 2.42 -4.44
C GLY A 200 17.01 3.64 -4.13
N LYS A 201 16.97 4.66 -5.00
CA LYS A 201 17.61 5.98 -4.79
C LYS A 201 17.23 6.61 -3.45
N PHE A 202 16.03 6.32 -2.94
CA PHE A 202 15.63 6.78 -1.61
C PHE A 202 16.55 6.22 -0.52
N LEU A 203 16.89 4.93 -0.58
CA LEU A 203 17.80 4.27 0.36
C LEU A 203 19.25 4.76 0.24
N ASP A 204 19.62 5.37 -0.89
CA ASP A 204 20.94 5.96 -1.05
C ASP A 204 21.04 7.39 -0.46
N SER A 205 19.91 8.00 -0.06
CA SER A 205 19.84 9.43 0.31
C SER A 205 18.77 9.78 1.35
N PHE A 206 18.58 8.92 2.36
CA PHE A 206 17.55 9.10 3.40
C PHE A 206 17.99 9.99 4.59
N GLU A 207 19.28 10.31 4.72
CA GLU A 207 19.78 11.20 5.77
C GLU A 207 19.16 12.61 5.63
N GLY A 208 18.66 13.16 6.74
CA GLY A 208 17.99 14.48 6.77
C GLY A 208 16.60 14.51 6.16
N LYS A 209 15.99 13.35 5.86
CA LYS A 209 14.61 13.27 5.36
C LYS A 209 13.55 13.35 6.47
N LYS A 210 13.95 13.22 7.74
CA LYS A 210 13.08 13.43 8.91
C LYS A 210 12.42 14.80 8.90
N GLU A 211 13.18 15.83 8.57
CA GLU A 211 12.69 17.20 8.50
C GLU A 211 11.63 17.37 7.41
N GLU A 212 11.78 16.69 6.26
CA GLU A 212 10.78 16.70 5.19
C GLU A 212 9.48 16.01 5.62
N ILE A 213 9.57 14.86 6.29
CA ILE A 213 8.42 14.14 6.86
C ILE A 213 7.69 15.00 7.91
N ASN A 214 8.43 15.64 8.81
CA ASN A 214 7.86 16.50 9.83
C ASN A 214 7.18 17.73 9.23
N ARG A 215 7.76 18.37 8.20
CA ARG A 215 7.10 19.47 7.49
C ARG A 215 5.78 19.04 6.86
N TYR A 216 5.73 17.84 6.29
CA TYR A 216 4.47 17.29 5.76
C TYR A 216 3.44 17.09 6.88
N ARG A 217 3.81 16.47 8.01
CA ARG A 217 2.91 16.29 9.16
C ARG A 217 2.38 17.62 9.71
N GLU A 218 3.26 18.62 9.88
CA GLU A 218 2.89 19.95 10.35
C GLU A 218 1.96 20.69 9.37
N ALA A 219 2.28 20.65 8.07
CA ALA A 219 1.45 21.27 7.04
C ALA A 219 0.07 20.59 6.94
N PHE A 220 0.04 19.26 7.07
CA PHE A 220 -1.18 18.48 7.09
C PHE A 220 -2.03 18.82 8.32
N GLU A 221 -1.47 18.77 9.54
CA GLU A 221 -2.19 19.06 10.78
C GLU A 221 -2.77 20.47 10.75
N LYS A 222 -1.99 21.44 10.29
CA LYS A 222 -2.45 22.83 10.13
C LYS A 222 -3.66 22.96 9.20
N LYS A 223 -3.72 22.16 8.13
CA LYS A 223 -4.80 22.23 7.13
C LYS A 223 -6.02 21.40 7.53
N ASN A 224 -5.79 20.19 8.04
CA ASN A 224 -6.80 19.13 8.16
C ASN A 224 -7.19 18.85 9.63
N GLY A 225 -6.47 19.41 10.62
CA GLY A 225 -6.82 19.35 12.04
C GLY A 225 -6.44 18.06 12.78
N PHE A 226 -5.67 17.17 12.15
CA PHE A 226 -5.12 15.95 12.74
C PHE A 226 -3.77 15.59 12.11
N ILE A 227 -2.98 14.74 12.75
CA ILE A 227 -1.66 14.33 12.24
C ILE A 227 -1.82 13.13 11.30
N PRO A 228 -1.25 13.15 10.08
CA PRO A 228 -1.31 12.02 9.16
C PRO A 228 -0.31 10.93 9.56
N GLN A 229 -0.61 9.69 9.16
CA GLN A 229 0.35 8.60 9.23
C GLN A 229 1.37 8.68 8.10
N THR A 230 2.60 8.25 8.39
CA THR A 230 3.65 8.06 7.40
C THR A 230 4.26 6.68 7.48
N SER A 231 4.52 6.07 6.33
CA SER A 231 5.14 4.74 6.27
C SER A 231 6.25 4.65 5.22
N LEU A 232 7.13 3.67 5.42
CA LEU A 232 8.20 3.35 4.47
C LEU A 232 8.07 1.89 4.03
N ALA A 233 7.89 1.67 2.73
CA ALA A 233 7.86 0.33 2.15
C ALA A 233 9.26 -0.12 1.69
N LEU A 234 9.65 -1.33 2.08
CA LEU A 234 10.92 -1.98 1.75
C LEU A 234 10.64 -3.28 0.98
N ALA A 235 11.42 -3.57 -0.07
CA ALA A 235 11.45 -4.88 -0.71
C ALA A 235 12.63 -5.68 -0.16
N ILE A 236 12.37 -6.85 0.40
CA ILE A 236 13.36 -7.68 1.08
C ILE A 236 13.38 -9.09 0.49
N ASN A 237 14.53 -9.72 0.57
CA ASN A 237 14.69 -11.16 0.37
C ASN A 237 15.53 -11.69 1.53
N LEU A 238 14.91 -12.53 2.35
CA LEU A 238 15.56 -13.08 3.54
C LEU A 238 16.16 -14.43 3.18
N SER A 239 17.46 -14.45 2.95
CA SER A 239 18.20 -15.64 2.53
C SER A 239 19.43 -15.84 3.41
N GLU A 240 19.65 -17.06 3.90
CA GLU A 240 20.91 -17.42 4.59
C GLU A 240 22.13 -17.43 3.63
N VAL A 241 21.88 -17.45 2.33
CA VAL A 241 22.89 -17.50 1.27
C VAL A 241 22.62 -16.38 0.28
N ASN A 242 23.65 -15.58 -0.03
CA ASN A 242 23.66 -14.52 -1.06
C ASN A 242 23.41 -15.09 -2.47
N GLU A 243 22.25 -15.68 -2.74
CA GLU A 243 21.77 -15.94 -4.09
C GLU A 243 20.86 -14.77 -4.49
N ILE A 244 21.41 -13.86 -5.28
CA ILE A 244 20.61 -12.89 -6.03
C ILE A 244 19.86 -13.69 -7.09
N LYS A 245 18.62 -14.11 -6.78
CA LYS A 245 17.66 -14.50 -7.81
C LYS A 245 16.85 -13.28 -8.19
N SER A 246 17.20 -12.68 -9.33
CA SER A 246 16.35 -11.68 -9.98
C SER A 246 15.24 -12.39 -10.74
N ASP A 247 14.14 -12.71 -10.06
CA ASP A 247 12.86 -12.97 -10.74
C ASP A 247 11.94 -11.73 -10.65
N ALA A 248 12.50 -10.57 -10.26
CA ALA A 248 11.81 -9.29 -10.43
C ALA A 248 12.00 -8.79 -11.86
N ASP A 249 10.86 -8.67 -12.52
CA ASP A 249 10.64 -8.14 -13.85
C ASP A 249 11.53 -6.90 -14.16
N GLU A 250 12.29 -6.98 -15.26
CA GLU A 250 13.21 -5.93 -15.74
C GLU A 250 12.48 -4.60 -16.07
N SER A 251 11.15 -4.60 -16.11
CA SER A 251 10.32 -3.43 -16.43
C SER A 251 10.24 -2.40 -15.30
N GLU A 252 10.28 -2.84 -14.04
CA GLU A 252 10.26 -1.96 -12.85
C GLU A 252 11.57 -2.11 -12.08
N ALA A 253 12.36 -1.04 -12.07
CA ALA A 253 13.68 -1.02 -11.47
C ALA A 253 13.59 -1.06 -9.92
N PHE A 254 13.35 -2.25 -9.37
CA PHE A 254 13.26 -2.52 -7.94
C PHE A 254 14.64 -2.80 -7.32
N LYS A 255 14.92 -2.16 -6.18
CA LYS A 255 16.05 -2.51 -5.31
C LYS A 255 15.57 -3.46 -4.24
N ILE A 256 15.82 -4.75 -4.44
CA ILE A 256 15.57 -5.80 -3.44
C ILE A 256 16.76 -5.85 -2.48
N LEU A 257 16.48 -5.79 -1.19
CA LEU A 257 17.48 -5.90 -0.14
C LEU A 257 17.63 -7.37 0.25
N HIS A 258 18.74 -7.98 -0.16
CA HIS A 258 19.13 -9.32 0.29
C HIS A 258 19.82 -9.20 1.65
N LEU A 259 19.15 -9.67 2.70
CA LEU A 259 19.56 -9.48 4.08
C LEU A 259 19.30 -10.76 4.87
N ASN A 260 20.03 -10.96 5.96
CA ASN A 260 19.57 -11.82 7.04
C ASN A 260 18.68 -11.04 8.03
N PHE A 261 18.10 -11.74 9.01
CA PHE A 261 17.21 -11.10 9.99
C PHE A 261 17.90 -10.03 10.85
N GLU A 262 19.14 -10.25 11.30
CA GLU A 262 19.89 -9.28 12.10
C GLU A 262 20.11 -7.98 11.31
N GLU A 263 20.54 -8.10 10.05
CA GLU A 263 20.72 -6.97 9.14
C GLU A 263 19.39 -6.23 8.85
N LEU A 264 18.28 -6.96 8.69
CA LEU A 264 16.95 -6.34 8.54
C LEU A 264 16.57 -5.51 9.76
N PHE A 265 16.74 -6.06 10.96
CA PHE A 265 16.36 -5.36 12.19
C PHE A 265 17.24 -4.13 12.44
N GLU A 266 18.56 -4.26 12.25
CA GLU A 266 19.48 -3.11 12.32
C GLU A 266 19.12 -2.02 11.30
N LEU A 267 18.75 -2.41 10.08
CA LEU A 267 18.33 -1.47 9.04
C LEU A 267 17.05 -0.73 9.42
N ILE A 268 16.01 -1.44 9.88
CA ILE A 268 14.74 -0.83 10.29
C ILE A 268 14.98 0.17 11.42
N GLU A 269 15.80 -0.19 12.41
CA GLU A 269 16.14 0.72 13.51
C GLU A 269 16.86 1.98 13.03
N LYS A 270 17.88 1.81 12.17
CA LYS A 270 18.60 2.93 11.57
C LYS A 270 17.66 3.85 10.79
N LEU A 271 16.77 3.27 9.98
CA LEU A 271 15.78 4.04 9.21
C LEU A 271 14.79 4.74 10.15
N ASP A 272 14.36 4.11 11.23
CA ASP A 272 13.42 4.70 12.17
C ASP A 272 14.02 5.92 12.89
N GLU A 273 15.27 5.82 13.32
CA GLU A 273 15.99 6.96 13.93
C GLU A 273 16.08 8.15 12.96
N GLN A 274 16.39 7.86 11.70
CA GLN A 274 16.65 8.84 10.63
C GLN A 274 15.39 9.39 9.96
N LEU A 275 14.24 8.71 10.06
CA LEU A 275 13.01 9.10 9.37
C LEU A 275 11.84 9.36 10.32
N GLY A 276 11.73 8.58 11.40
CA GLY A 276 10.61 8.68 12.36
C GLY A 276 9.24 8.43 11.74
N VAL A 277 9.15 7.51 10.76
CA VAL A 277 7.88 7.05 10.18
C VAL A 277 7.05 6.32 11.22
N ASP A 278 5.74 6.22 11.07
CA ASP A 278 4.88 5.49 12.02
C ASP A 278 5.00 3.97 11.84
N GLU A 279 5.27 3.54 10.60
CA GLU A 279 5.18 2.13 10.21
C GLU A 279 6.16 1.77 9.09
N PHE A 280 6.65 0.54 9.10
CA PHE A 280 7.35 -0.06 7.97
C PHE A 280 6.46 -1.07 7.27
N ILE A 281 6.44 -1.04 5.94
CA ILE A 281 5.70 -2.00 5.10
C ILE A 281 6.70 -2.92 4.43
N LEU A 282 6.61 -4.22 4.67
CA LEU A 282 7.56 -5.19 4.13
C LEU A 282 6.94 -5.94 2.95
N TYR A 283 7.56 -5.81 1.79
CA TYR A 283 7.37 -6.70 0.66
C TYR A 283 8.46 -7.78 0.70
N ASP A 284 8.11 -8.95 1.22
CA ASP A 284 8.96 -10.13 1.11
C ASP A 284 8.83 -10.71 -0.30
N THR A 285 9.95 -10.78 -1.01
CA THR A 285 10.05 -11.32 -2.37
C THR A 285 10.14 -12.84 -2.43
N GLU A 286 10.19 -13.52 -1.28
CA GLU A 286 10.08 -14.97 -1.22
C GLU A 286 8.78 -15.43 -1.91
N ALA A 287 8.97 -16.41 -2.81
CA ALA A 287 7.95 -16.93 -3.70
C ALA A 287 7.38 -18.26 -3.19
N ASP A 288 8.10 -18.93 -2.29
CA ASP A 288 7.62 -20.07 -1.51
C ASP A 288 6.71 -19.58 -0.37
N SER A 289 5.52 -20.16 -0.26
CA SER A 289 4.49 -19.66 0.68
C SER A 289 4.81 -20.01 2.13
N ASP A 290 5.38 -21.19 2.37
CA ASP A 290 5.68 -21.67 3.73
C ASP A 290 6.82 -20.83 4.31
N LYS A 291 7.89 -20.62 3.52
CA LYS A 291 9.00 -19.75 3.93
C LYS A 291 8.57 -18.31 4.16
N LYS A 292 7.65 -17.78 3.36
CA LYS A 292 7.13 -16.42 3.53
C LYS A 292 6.37 -16.26 4.85
N ILE A 293 5.63 -17.30 5.25
CA ILE A 293 4.98 -17.36 6.57
C ILE A 293 6.03 -17.46 7.68
N GLU A 294 7.04 -18.34 7.57
CA GLU A 294 8.14 -18.47 8.54
C GLU A 294 8.91 -17.14 8.75
N ASN A 295 9.16 -16.41 7.67
CA ASN A 295 9.76 -15.08 7.71
C ASN A 295 8.89 -14.09 8.50
N ALA A 296 7.58 -14.09 8.23
CA ALA A 296 6.63 -13.23 8.92
C ALA A 296 6.50 -13.58 10.41
N GLU A 297 6.55 -14.86 10.77
CA GLU A 297 6.57 -15.30 12.17
C GLU A 297 7.80 -14.77 12.91
N THR A 298 8.97 -14.88 12.27
CA THR A 298 10.23 -14.40 12.86
C THR A 298 10.23 -12.89 13.09
N ILE A 299 9.74 -12.11 12.11
CA ILE A 299 9.60 -10.65 12.22
C ILE A 299 8.58 -10.29 13.31
N SER A 300 7.43 -10.96 13.33
CA SER A 300 6.39 -10.74 14.34
C SER A 300 6.90 -10.96 15.77
N ASN A 301 7.62 -12.06 15.99
CA ASN A 301 8.23 -12.39 17.28
C ASN A 301 9.27 -11.35 17.71
N HIS A 302 10.09 -10.84 16.78
CA HIS A 302 11.09 -9.82 17.10
C HIS A 302 10.46 -8.50 17.58
N TYR A 303 9.42 -8.02 16.89
CA TYR A 303 8.73 -6.77 17.22
C TYR A 303 7.57 -6.93 18.20
N ASN A 304 7.30 -8.17 18.67
CA ASN A 304 6.22 -8.50 19.59
C ASN A 304 4.84 -7.99 19.11
N LEU A 305 4.54 -8.14 17.82
CA LEU A 305 3.40 -7.49 17.17
C LEU A 305 2.03 -7.89 17.76
N GLN A 306 1.89 -9.15 18.22
CA GLN A 306 0.67 -9.64 18.85
C GLN A 306 0.28 -8.86 20.12
N SER A 307 1.27 -8.34 20.86
CA SER A 307 1.00 -7.52 22.05
C SER A 307 0.46 -6.13 21.73
N ILE A 308 0.84 -5.57 20.57
CA ILE A 308 0.46 -4.21 20.14
C ILE A 308 -1.03 -4.16 19.77
N GLN A 309 -1.55 -5.21 19.13
CA GLN A 309 -2.98 -5.28 18.81
C GLN A 309 -3.89 -5.32 20.05
N HIS A 310 -3.42 -5.87 21.18
CA HIS A 310 -4.18 -5.88 22.42
C HIS A 310 -4.30 -4.48 23.06
N GLU A 311 -3.28 -3.63 22.95
CA GLU A 311 -3.32 -2.26 23.49
C GLU A 311 -4.22 -1.32 22.67
N ASN A 312 -4.24 -1.50 21.34
CA ASN A 312 -5.09 -0.70 20.45
C ASN A 312 -6.58 -1.09 20.49
N ALA A 313 -6.92 -2.32 20.90
CA ALA A 313 -8.31 -2.76 21.03
C ALA A 313 -9.01 -2.33 22.34
N VAL A 314 -8.27 -1.75 23.29
CA VAL A 314 -8.77 -1.32 24.61
C VAL A 314 -8.96 0.21 24.69
N ARG A 315 -8.64 0.95 23.61
CA ARG A 315 -8.90 2.39 23.47
C ARG A 315 -10.09 2.63 22.54
#